data_AF-A0A2V3IMD6-F1
#
_entry.id   AF-A0A2V3IMD6-F1
#
_cell.length_a   1.000
_cell.length_b   1.000
_cell.length_c   1.000
_cell.angle_alpha   90.00
_cell.angle_beta   90.00
_cell.angle_gamma   90.00
#
_symmetry.space_group_name_H-M   'P 1'
#
loop_
_entity.id
_entity.type
_entity.pdbx_description
1 polymer ?
#
loop_
_entity_poly.entity_id
_entity_poly.type
_entity_poly.pdbx_seq_one_letter_code
_entity_poly.pdbx_strand_id
1 'polypeptide(L)'
;MVTWNTDGKHCQDRFKLLVAKFRREDREKANASGGRETYGEFEQLAQDIVIEIDDFNAEKETARMELQGKEDALLAAGRNVREMAMSRSSSRWHDCGDANDEEEGSMDKRRKRRRISPRKTRQDMDRAILAVEKAEELRNKMAERQDVRDQEHLSLDMSRIVRDEKLLTLEKQRINNAPSAAEDRNEIEQRRVDLEESRLESERSKAEENNKRKREAAAERRLGMEGQRSMLELIRELRHKS
;
A
#
# COMPACT_ATOMS: atom_id res chain seq x y z
N MET A 1 2.98 -29.14 25.70
CA MET A 1 3.71 -27.93 25.25
C MET A 1 3.20 -27.56 23.87
N VAL A 2 2.57 -26.39 23.71
CA VAL A 2 2.17 -25.89 22.40
C VAL A 2 3.39 -25.20 21.79
N THR A 3 3.97 -25.78 20.75
CA THR A 3 5.09 -25.18 20.02
C THR A 3 4.55 -24.05 19.15
N TRP A 4 4.96 -22.81 19.44
CA TRP A 4 4.58 -21.65 18.66
C TRP A 4 5.49 -21.61 17.42
N ASN A 5 5.01 -22.11 16.29
CA ASN A 5 5.69 -21.91 15.02
C ASN A 5 5.54 -20.43 14.63
N THR A 6 6.65 -19.70 14.69
CA THR A 6 6.79 -18.27 14.33
C THR A 6 7.15 -18.07 12.86
N ASP A 7 6.93 -19.09 12.03
CA ASP A 7 7.14 -19.01 10.60
C ASP A 7 6.21 -17.95 9.98
N GLY A 8 6.71 -17.18 9.00
CA GLY A 8 6.03 -16.00 8.47
C GLY A 8 4.63 -16.31 7.93
N LYS A 9 4.47 -17.48 7.28
CA LYS A 9 3.16 -17.97 6.81
C LYS A 9 2.18 -18.22 7.96
N HIS A 10 2.66 -18.84 9.04
CA HIS A 10 1.83 -19.17 10.20
C HIS A 10 1.40 -17.90 10.95
N CYS A 11 2.28 -16.91 11.05
CA CYS A 11 1.94 -15.60 11.60
C CYS A 11 0.87 -14.91 10.75
N GLN A 12 1.00 -14.93 9.43
CA GLN A 12 0.02 -14.34 8.52
C GLN A 12 -1.35 -15.04 8.62
N ASP A 13 -1.39 -16.37 8.67
CA ASP A 13 -2.64 -17.12 8.77
C ASP A 13 -3.33 -16.92 10.13
N ARG A 14 -2.56 -16.82 11.22
CA ARG A 14 -3.11 -16.45 12.54
C ARG A 14 -3.62 -15.03 12.58
N PHE A 15 -2.93 -14.10 11.95
CA PHE A 15 -3.38 -12.72 11.84
C PHE A 15 -4.70 -12.61 11.06
N LYS A 16 -4.82 -13.31 9.92
CA LYS A 16 -6.09 -13.40 9.17
C LYS A 16 -7.23 -13.96 10.03
N LEU A 17 -6.96 -15.00 10.81
CA LEU A 17 -7.94 -15.58 11.73
C LEU A 17 -8.37 -14.60 12.82
N LEU A 18 -7.44 -13.81 13.36
CA LEU A 18 -7.74 -12.76 14.35
C LEU A 18 -8.61 -11.66 13.75
N VAL A 19 -8.25 -11.13 12.58
CA VAL A 19 -9.06 -10.15 11.85
C VAL A 19 -10.46 -10.69 11.56
N ALA A 20 -10.57 -11.95 11.12
CA ALA A 20 -11.86 -12.58 10.84
C ALA A 20 -12.72 -12.80 12.10
N LYS A 21 -12.12 -13.06 13.25
CA LYS A 21 -12.82 -13.13 14.53
C LYS A 21 -13.30 -11.75 14.97
N PHE A 22 -12.43 -10.75 14.93
CA PHE A 22 -12.77 -9.37 15.27
C PHE A 22 -13.94 -8.85 14.43
N ARG A 23 -13.90 -9.03 13.10
CA ARG A 23 -15.01 -8.65 12.19
C ARG A 23 -16.34 -9.36 12.45
N ARG A 24 -16.30 -10.51 13.13
CA ARG A 24 -17.51 -11.27 13.49
C ARG A 24 -18.08 -10.74 14.79
N GLU A 25 -17.22 -10.58 15.79
CA GLU A 25 -17.56 -9.98 17.08
C GLU A 25 -18.09 -8.55 16.89
N ASP A 26 -17.51 -7.76 16.00
CA ASP A 26 -17.97 -6.40 15.70
C ASP A 26 -19.35 -6.39 15.01
N ARG A 27 -19.61 -7.35 14.10
CA ARG A 27 -20.95 -7.54 13.52
C ARG A 27 -21.98 -8.02 14.53
N GLU A 28 -21.59 -8.92 15.43
CA GLU A 28 -22.45 -9.41 16.50
C GLU A 28 -22.78 -8.28 17.49
N LYS A 29 -21.81 -7.43 17.84
CA LYS A 29 -22.00 -6.21 18.64
C LYS A 29 -22.90 -5.20 17.93
N ALA A 30 -22.68 -4.93 16.65
CA ALA A 30 -23.53 -4.03 15.86
C ALA A 30 -24.99 -4.53 15.73
N ASN A 31 -25.19 -5.85 15.71
CA ASN A 31 -26.54 -6.45 15.65
C ASN A 31 -27.22 -6.53 17.03
N ALA A 32 -26.45 -6.68 18.11
CA ALA A 32 -26.96 -6.79 19.48
C ALA A 32 -27.17 -5.41 20.15
N SER A 33 -26.33 -4.43 19.82
CA SER A 33 -26.41 -3.08 20.33
C SER A 33 -27.03 -2.15 19.30
N GLY A 34 -28.27 -1.72 19.55
CA GLY A 34 -28.93 -0.65 18.79
C GLY A 34 -28.38 0.76 19.07
N GLY A 35 -27.20 0.87 19.69
CA GLY A 35 -26.64 2.15 20.13
C GLY A 35 -25.12 2.14 20.21
N ARG A 36 -24.54 3.33 20.02
CA ARG A 36 -23.10 3.61 19.99
C ARG A 36 -22.42 3.20 21.30
N GLU A 37 -21.90 1.97 21.37
CA GLU A 37 -21.01 1.55 22.45
C GLU A 37 -19.67 2.28 22.32
N THR A 38 -19.20 2.86 23.41
CA THR A 38 -17.86 3.43 23.50
C THR A 38 -16.86 2.27 23.58
N TYR A 39 -16.22 1.98 22.44
CA TYR A 39 -15.12 1.02 22.36
C TYR A 39 -13.98 1.40 23.32
N GLY A 40 -13.36 0.40 23.94
CA GLY A 40 -12.11 0.62 24.67
C GLY A 40 -10.96 0.94 23.71
N GLU A 41 -9.88 1.54 24.22
CA GLU A 41 -8.70 1.95 23.42
C GLU A 41 -8.12 0.80 22.57
N PHE A 42 -8.12 -0.42 23.10
CA PHE A 42 -7.66 -1.61 22.37
C PHE A 42 -8.58 -2.01 21.20
N GLU A 43 -9.89 -1.84 21.36
CA GLU A 43 -10.86 -2.16 20.33
C GLU A 43 -10.87 -1.09 19.23
N GLN A 44 -10.66 0.18 19.59
CA GLN A 44 -10.41 1.26 18.63
C GLN A 44 -9.14 0.98 17.81
N LEU A 45 -8.04 0.61 18.46
CA LEU A 45 -6.81 0.25 17.74
C LEU A 45 -7.01 -0.95 16.80
N ALA A 46 -7.75 -1.97 17.24
CA ALA A 46 -8.08 -3.11 16.38
C ALA A 46 -8.95 -2.69 15.17
N GLN A 47 -9.87 -1.75 15.36
CA GLN A 47 -10.68 -1.19 14.30
C GLN A 47 -9.84 -0.37 13.32
N ASP A 48 -8.95 0.49 13.81
CA ASP A 48 -8.03 1.30 13.00
C ASP A 48 -7.12 0.42 12.13
N ILE A 49 -6.55 -0.64 12.72
CA ILE A 49 -5.72 -1.61 11.96
C ILE A 49 -6.53 -2.29 10.86
N VAL A 50 -7.78 -2.65 11.12
CA VAL A 50 -8.64 -3.30 10.13
C VAL A 50 -9.01 -2.31 9.00
N ILE A 51 -9.28 -1.05 9.33
CA ILE A 51 -9.55 0.01 8.34
C ILE A 51 -8.32 0.21 7.45
N GLU A 52 -7.13 0.34 8.02
CA GLU A 52 -5.89 0.55 7.26
C GLU A 52 -5.57 -0.63 6.33
N ILE A 53 -5.90 -1.87 6.75
CA ILE A 53 -5.79 -3.06 5.90
C ILE A 53 -6.78 -3.00 4.73
N ASP A 54 -8.01 -2.57 4.98
CA ASP A 54 -9.03 -2.48 3.93
C ASP A 54 -8.71 -1.38 2.93
N ASP A 55 -8.22 -0.23 3.39
CA ASP A 55 -7.73 0.87 2.55
C ASP A 55 -6.56 0.41 1.68
N PHE A 56 -5.57 -0.27 2.28
CA PHE A 56 -4.44 -0.82 1.55
C PHE A 56 -4.86 -1.85 0.48
N ASN A 57 -5.81 -2.71 0.80
CA ASN A 57 -6.33 -3.68 -0.16
C ASN A 57 -7.13 -3.00 -1.29
N ALA A 58 -7.91 -1.96 -0.97
CA ALA A 58 -8.65 -1.19 -1.95
C ALA A 58 -7.70 -0.48 -2.92
N GLU A 59 -6.66 0.18 -2.42
CA GLU A 59 -5.63 0.84 -3.25
C GLU A 59 -4.87 -0.17 -4.13
N LYS A 60 -4.59 -1.36 -3.59
CA LYS A 60 -3.96 -2.43 -4.36
C LYS A 60 -4.84 -2.93 -5.50
N GLU A 61 -6.14 -3.09 -5.27
CA GLU A 61 -7.08 -3.53 -6.31
C GLU A 61 -7.34 -2.43 -7.36
N THR A 62 -7.41 -1.15 -6.98
CA THR A 62 -7.50 -0.06 -7.96
C THR A 62 -6.26 0.00 -8.85
N ALA A 63 -5.07 -0.09 -8.27
CA ALA A 63 -3.82 -0.14 -9.04
C ALA A 63 -3.78 -1.34 -10.01
N ARG A 64 -4.31 -2.49 -9.59
CA ARG A 64 -4.43 -3.66 -10.45
C ARG A 64 -5.42 -3.43 -11.60
N MET A 65 -6.59 -2.84 -11.32
CA MET A 65 -7.57 -2.50 -12.36
C MET A 65 -7.04 -1.47 -13.37
N GLU A 66 -6.28 -0.48 -12.91
CA GLU A 66 -5.62 0.49 -13.80
C GLU A 66 -4.61 -0.18 -14.73
N LEU A 67 -3.81 -1.10 -14.20
CA LEU A 67 -2.82 -1.83 -14.97
C LEU A 67 -3.49 -2.73 -16.01
N GLN A 68 -4.56 -3.42 -15.61
CA GLN A 68 -5.37 -4.24 -16.52
C GLN A 68 -6.04 -3.38 -17.61
N GLY A 69 -6.56 -2.20 -17.27
CA GLY A 69 -7.13 -1.27 -18.25
C GLY A 69 -6.10 -0.78 -19.27
N LYS A 70 -4.85 -0.55 -18.86
CA LYS A 70 -3.75 -0.21 -19.78
C LYS A 70 -3.39 -1.37 -20.71
N GLU A 71 -3.37 -2.60 -20.19
CA GLU A 71 -3.12 -3.79 -20.99
C GLU A 71 -4.23 -4.01 -22.03
N ASP A 72 -5.50 -3.89 -21.63
CA ASP A 72 -6.64 -4.00 -22.53
C ASP A 72 -6.64 -2.91 -23.60
N ALA A 73 -6.27 -1.68 -23.25
CA ALA A 73 -6.12 -0.57 -24.20
C ALA A 73 -5.01 -0.84 -25.24
N LEU A 74 -3.88 -1.41 -24.81
CA LEU A 74 -2.80 -1.80 -25.72
C LEU A 74 -3.24 -2.93 -26.66
N LEU A 75 -3.97 -3.93 -26.15
CA LEU A 75 -4.52 -5.01 -26.96
C LEU A 75 -5.54 -4.49 -27.99
N ALA A 76 -6.41 -3.56 -27.60
CA ALA A 76 -7.36 -2.92 -28.50
C ALA A 76 -6.67 -2.09 -29.59
N ALA A 77 -5.64 -1.30 -29.22
CA ALA A 77 -4.83 -0.55 -30.18
C ALA A 77 -4.12 -1.49 -31.17
N GLY A 78 -3.55 -2.60 -30.69
CA GLY A 78 -2.92 -3.61 -31.52
C GLY A 78 -3.90 -4.29 -32.49
N ARG A 79 -5.14 -4.56 -32.05
CA ARG A 79 -6.22 -5.07 -32.93
C ARG A 79 -6.57 -4.06 -34.03
N ASN A 80 -6.76 -2.79 -33.70
CA ASN A 80 -7.06 -1.73 -34.68
C ASN A 80 -5.94 -1.58 -35.71
N VAL A 81 -4.67 -1.60 -35.30
CA VAL A 81 -3.53 -1.54 -36.24
C VAL A 81 -3.53 -2.74 -37.18
N ARG A 82 -3.79 -3.95 -36.66
CA ARG A 82 -3.87 -5.17 -37.46
C ARG A 82 -5.02 -5.11 -38.47
N GLU A 83 -6.19 -4.65 -38.03
CA GLU A 83 -7.36 -4.49 -38.90
C GLU A 83 -7.10 -3.48 -40.02
N MET A 84 -6.52 -2.32 -39.70
CA MET A 84 -6.13 -1.33 -40.71
C MET A 84 -5.09 -1.89 -41.71
N ALA A 85 -4.13 -2.67 -41.23
CA ALA A 85 -3.15 -3.33 -42.10
C ALA A 85 -3.80 -4.36 -43.03
N MET A 86 -4.73 -5.18 -42.50
CA MET A 86 -5.48 -6.16 -43.28
C MET A 86 -6.36 -5.49 -44.34
N SER A 87 -7.08 -4.43 -43.98
CA SER A 87 -7.91 -3.65 -44.93
C SER A 87 -7.08 -3.03 -46.06
N ARG A 88 -5.90 -2.48 -45.75
CA ARG A 88 -4.95 -1.96 -46.75
C ARG A 88 -4.38 -3.05 -47.66
N SER A 89 -4.16 -4.25 -47.11
CA SER A 89 -3.70 -5.38 -47.91
C SER A 89 -4.79 -5.90 -48.84
N SER A 90 -6.05 -5.95 -48.37
CA SER A 90 -7.21 -6.36 -49.17
C SER A 90 -7.50 -5.39 -50.33
N SER A 91 -7.46 -4.07 -50.07
CA SER A 91 -7.68 -3.07 -51.13
C SER A 91 -6.64 -3.14 -52.25
N ARG A 92 -5.39 -3.53 -51.92
CA ARG A 92 -4.31 -3.64 -52.90
C ARG A 92 -4.49 -4.80 -53.89
N TRP A 93 -5.31 -5.80 -53.55
CA TRP A 93 -5.59 -6.94 -54.45
C TRP A 93 -6.77 -6.64 -55.39
N HIS A 94 -7.66 -5.72 -55.02
CA HIS A 94 -8.81 -5.33 -55.85
C HIS A 94 -8.46 -4.28 -56.93
N ASP A 95 -7.44 -3.43 -56.71
CA ASP A 95 -7.01 -2.40 -57.67
C ASP A 95 -6.08 -2.91 -58.80
N CYS A 96 -5.77 -4.21 -58.87
CA CYS A 96 -4.88 -4.80 -59.87
C CYS A 96 -5.58 -5.74 -60.86
N GLY A 97 -6.92 -5.74 -60.90
CA GLY A 97 -7.70 -6.65 -61.73
C GLY A 97 -8.54 -5.95 -62.80
N ASP A 98 -7.91 -5.27 -63.77
CA ASP A 98 -8.53 -5.06 -65.09
C ASP A 98 -7.45 -4.80 -66.16
N ALA A 99 -6.93 -5.89 -66.71
CA ALA A 99 -6.05 -5.85 -67.88
C ALA A 99 -6.33 -7.06 -68.78
N ASN A 100 -7.46 -6.97 -69.49
CA ASN A 100 -7.76 -7.67 -70.75
C ASN A 100 -8.36 -6.58 -71.67
N ASP A 101 -8.20 -6.53 -72.98
CA ASP A 101 -7.38 -7.15 -74.01
C ASP A 101 -7.66 -6.26 -75.27
N GLU A 102 -6.96 -6.53 -76.38
CA GLU A 102 -7.18 -6.02 -77.75
C GLU A 102 -6.15 -5.02 -78.35
N GLU A 103 -5.26 -5.64 -79.13
CA GLU A 103 -4.78 -5.34 -80.49
C GLU A 103 -4.39 -3.92 -80.96
N GLU A 104 -3.14 -3.88 -81.43
CA GLU A 104 -2.72 -3.48 -82.78
C GLU A 104 -2.95 -2.04 -83.25
N GLY A 105 -1.85 -1.30 -83.46
CA GLY A 105 -1.94 -0.02 -84.16
C GLY A 105 -0.75 0.91 -83.98
N SER A 106 0.33 0.58 -84.69
CA SER A 106 1.35 1.52 -85.15
C SER A 106 0.81 2.95 -85.36
N MET A 107 1.42 3.94 -84.71
CA MET A 107 1.95 5.16 -85.35
C MET A 107 2.51 6.11 -84.29
N ASP A 108 3.83 6.24 -84.34
CA ASP A 108 4.62 7.32 -83.76
C ASP A 108 4.02 8.69 -84.13
N LYS A 109 3.44 9.38 -83.14
CA LYS A 109 2.98 10.77 -83.28
C LYS A 109 3.66 11.63 -82.24
N ARG A 110 4.89 12.04 -82.60
CA ARG A 110 5.43 13.41 -82.45
C ARG A 110 4.77 14.23 -81.34
N ARG A 111 5.49 14.36 -80.22
CA ARG A 111 5.32 15.38 -79.17
C ARG A 111 5.01 16.76 -79.75
N LYS A 112 3.72 17.09 -79.89
CA LYS A 112 3.26 18.49 -79.93
C LYS A 112 3.16 18.97 -78.50
N ARG A 113 4.19 19.66 -78.01
CA ARG A 113 4.11 20.50 -76.81
C ARG A 113 3.08 21.62 -77.08
N ARG A 114 1.80 21.33 -76.87
CA ARG A 114 0.79 22.38 -76.70
C ARG A 114 1.05 22.97 -75.32
N ARG A 115 1.61 24.19 -75.26
CA ARG A 115 1.41 25.07 -74.10
C ARG A 115 -0.09 25.40 -74.09
N ILE A 116 -0.89 24.52 -73.53
CA ILE A 116 -2.27 24.83 -73.16
C ILE A 116 -2.14 25.67 -71.90
N SER A 117 -2.31 26.98 -72.04
CA SER A 117 -2.67 27.82 -70.89
C SER A 117 -3.98 27.25 -70.35
N PRO A 118 -4.02 26.76 -69.10
CA PRO A 118 -5.26 26.24 -68.55
C PRO A 118 -6.15 27.44 -68.27
N ARG A 119 -7.05 27.74 -69.22
CA ARG A 119 -8.19 28.61 -68.98
C ARG A 119 -9.09 27.84 -68.03
N LYS A 120 -8.84 27.98 -66.72
CA LYS A 120 -9.59 27.31 -65.66
C LYS A 120 -11.07 27.52 -65.93
N THR A 121 -11.81 26.42 -66.06
CA THR A 121 -13.26 26.50 -66.18
C THR A 121 -13.82 26.98 -64.84
N ARG A 122 -15.04 27.56 -64.84
CA ARG A 122 -15.70 27.98 -63.59
C ARG A 122 -15.78 26.83 -62.57
N GLN A 123 -15.98 25.61 -63.06
CA GLN A 123 -16.00 24.37 -62.27
C GLN A 123 -14.64 24.06 -61.61
N ASP A 124 -13.51 24.37 -62.26
CA ASP A 124 -12.18 24.19 -61.65
C ASP A 124 -11.92 25.19 -60.52
N MET A 125 -12.48 26.41 -60.62
CA MET A 125 -12.40 27.42 -59.56
C MET A 125 -13.27 27.03 -58.38
N ASP A 126 -14.51 26.58 -58.61
CA ASP A 126 -15.42 26.12 -57.56
C ASP A 126 -14.84 24.90 -56.82
N ARG A 127 -14.20 23.98 -57.55
CA ARG A 127 -13.50 22.82 -56.96
C ARG A 127 -12.26 23.23 -56.15
N ALA A 128 -11.55 24.27 -56.58
CA ALA A 128 -10.43 24.83 -55.83
C ALA A 128 -10.88 25.53 -54.54
N ILE A 129 -11.99 26.27 -54.57
CA ILE A 129 -12.59 26.93 -53.40
C ILE A 129 -13.01 25.87 -52.36
N LEU A 130 -13.76 24.85 -52.78
CA LEU A 130 -14.15 23.73 -51.91
C LEU A 130 -12.95 22.98 -51.30
N ALA A 131 -11.84 22.88 -52.04
CA ALA A 131 -10.63 22.25 -51.53
C ALA A 131 -9.93 23.11 -50.46
N VAL A 132 -9.96 24.44 -50.60
CA VAL A 132 -9.42 25.37 -49.59
C VAL A 132 -10.28 25.35 -48.33
N GLU A 133 -11.61 25.42 -48.47
CA GLU A 133 -12.54 25.36 -47.33
C GLU A 133 -12.37 24.06 -46.53
N LYS A 134 -12.29 22.90 -47.21
CA LYS A 134 -12.02 21.62 -46.54
C LYS A 134 -10.64 21.56 -45.88
N ALA A 135 -9.63 22.21 -46.45
CA ALA A 135 -8.30 22.28 -45.86
C ALA A 135 -8.28 23.17 -44.61
N GLU A 136 -9.05 24.27 -44.60
CA GLU A 136 -9.24 25.12 -43.43
C GLU A 136 -10.01 24.41 -42.32
N GLU A 137 -11.08 23.69 -42.64
CA GLU A 137 -11.80 22.86 -41.65
C GLU A 137 -10.88 21.82 -41.00
N LEU A 138 -10.00 21.18 -41.79
CA LEU A 138 -9.03 20.23 -41.26
C LEU A 138 -8.00 20.90 -40.35
N ARG A 139 -7.55 22.12 -40.68
CA ARG A 139 -6.65 22.90 -39.81
C ARG A 139 -7.32 23.26 -38.50
N ASN A 140 -8.57 23.71 -38.54
CA ASN A 140 -9.33 24.06 -37.33
C ASN A 140 -9.54 22.84 -36.43
N LYS A 141 -9.92 21.68 -37.00
CA LYS A 141 -10.05 20.42 -36.24
C LYS A 141 -8.73 19.97 -35.61
N MET A 142 -7.61 20.21 -36.27
CA MET A 142 -6.28 19.90 -35.72
C MET A 142 -5.89 20.87 -34.60
N ALA A 143 -6.22 22.15 -34.73
CA ALA A 143 -6.01 23.15 -33.69
C ALA A 143 -6.84 22.84 -32.44
N GLU A 144 -8.15 22.57 -32.58
CA GLU A 144 -9.02 22.19 -31.46
C GLU A 144 -8.52 20.93 -30.73
N ARG A 145 -8.05 19.92 -31.48
CA ARG A 145 -7.44 18.71 -30.89
C ARG A 145 -6.13 19.01 -30.16
N GLN A 146 -5.40 20.04 -30.56
CA GLN A 146 -4.20 20.45 -29.86
C GLN A 146 -4.55 21.17 -28.55
N ASP A 147 -5.51 22.10 -28.61
CA ASP A 147 -5.96 22.84 -27.43
C ASP A 147 -6.52 21.91 -26.34
N VAL A 148 -7.31 20.89 -26.73
CA VAL A 148 -7.81 19.87 -25.79
C VAL A 148 -6.67 19.10 -25.13
N ARG A 149 -5.66 18.70 -25.89
CA ARG A 149 -4.49 17.98 -25.34
C ARG A 149 -3.69 18.86 -24.39
N ASP A 150 -3.48 20.13 -24.75
CA ASP A 150 -2.75 21.07 -23.91
C ASP A 150 -3.53 21.36 -22.61
N GLN A 151 -4.86 21.43 -22.68
CA GLN A 151 -5.73 21.55 -21.51
C GLN A 151 -5.68 20.30 -20.61
N GLU A 152 -5.69 19.10 -21.20
CA GLU A 152 -5.53 17.84 -20.46
C GLU A 152 -4.17 17.79 -19.75
N HIS A 153 -3.08 18.15 -20.43
CA HIS A 153 -1.74 18.22 -19.83
C HIS A 153 -1.70 19.19 -18.64
N LEU A 154 -2.26 20.39 -18.79
CA LEU A 154 -2.35 21.36 -17.69
C LEU A 154 -3.17 20.81 -16.52
N SER A 155 -4.27 20.10 -16.79
CA SER A 155 -5.10 19.51 -15.73
C SER A 155 -4.36 18.41 -14.94
N LEU A 156 -3.54 17.61 -15.63
CA LEU A 156 -2.71 16.57 -15.03
C LEU A 156 -1.58 17.16 -14.19
N ASP A 157 -0.91 18.18 -14.70
CA ASP A 157 0.17 18.88 -13.99
C ASP A 157 -0.37 19.58 -12.73
N MET A 158 -1.52 20.24 -12.82
CA MET A 158 -2.18 20.81 -11.64
C MET A 158 -2.55 19.73 -10.62
N SER A 159 -3.08 18.59 -11.07
CA SER A 159 -3.41 17.47 -10.19
C SER A 159 -2.18 16.84 -9.52
N ARG A 160 -1.02 16.90 -10.18
CA ARG A 160 0.26 16.47 -9.62
C ARG A 160 0.73 17.44 -8.54
N ILE A 161 0.69 18.74 -8.82
CA ILE A 161 1.08 19.79 -7.85
C ILE A 161 0.25 19.68 -6.57
N VAL A 162 -1.07 19.54 -6.68
CA VAL A 162 -1.96 19.40 -5.52
C VAL A 162 -1.62 18.16 -4.67
N ARG A 163 -1.27 17.04 -5.32
CA ARG A 163 -0.82 15.83 -4.60
C ARG A 163 0.51 16.05 -3.88
N ASP A 164 1.48 16.66 -4.56
CA ASP A 164 2.80 16.93 -3.99
C ASP A 164 2.70 17.90 -2.79
N GLU A 165 1.84 18.92 -2.88
CA GLU A 165 1.55 19.81 -1.75
C GLU A 165 0.91 19.08 -0.56
N LYS A 166 -0.02 18.15 -0.82
CA LYS A 166 -0.62 17.33 0.23
C LYS A 166 0.42 16.44 0.90
N LEU A 167 1.34 15.85 0.13
CA LEU A 167 2.44 15.07 0.69
C LEU A 167 3.37 15.94 1.55
N LEU A 168 3.71 17.15 1.09
CA LEU A 168 4.53 18.08 1.86
C LEU A 168 3.87 18.52 3.17
N THR A 169 2.54 18.70 3.19
CA THR A 169 1.84 19.05 4.44
C THR A 169 1.81 17.89 5.42
N LEU A 170 1.57 16.66 4.95
CA LEU A 170 1.66 15.45 5.78
C LEU A 170 3.07 15.22 6.32
N GLU A 171 4.10 15.45 5.51
CA GLU A 171 5.49 15.29 5.94
C GLU A 171 5.86 16.33 7.01
N LYS A 172 5.42 17.58 6.85
CA LYS A 172 5.58 18.61 7.90
C LYS A 172 4.87 18.21 9.20
N GLN A 173 3.65 17.66 9.12
CA GLN A 173 2.94 17.17 10.30
C GLN A 173 3.70 16.01 10.96
N ARG A 174 4.24 15.06 10.19
CA ARG A 174 5.07 13.96 10.72
C ARG A 174 6.30 14.48 11.45
N ILE A 175 7.03 15.42 10.86
CA ILE A 175 8.22 16.01 11.49
C ILE A 175 7.83 16.72 12.79
N ASN A 176 6.72 17.44 12.81
CA ASN A 176 6.24 18.13 14.01
C ASN A 176 5.79 17.17 15.12
N ASN A 177 5.23 16.01 14.75
CA ASN A 177 4.73 15.01 15.70
C ASN A 177 5.82 14.03 16.17
N ALA A 178 6.91 13.89 15.41
CA ALA A 178 8.05 13.03 15.74
C ALA A 178 8.67 13.29 17.14
N PRO A 179 8.92 14.55 17.58
CA PRO A 179 9.46 14.80 18.92
C PRO A 179 8.49 14.36 20.02
N SER A 180 7.19 14.67 19.90
CA SER A 180 6.19 14.23 20.88
C SER A 180 6.12 12.70 20.97
N ALA A 181 6.15 11.99 19.83
CA ALA A 181 6.17 10.54 19.82
C ALA A 181 7.47 9.94 20.42
N ALA A 182 8.59 10.66 20.33
CA ALA A 182 9.84 10.26 20.96
C ALA A 182 9.84 10.53 22.48
N GLU A 183 9.24 11.63 22.91
CA GLU A 183 9.02 11.97 24.33
C GLU A 183 8.13 10.92 25.00
N ASP A 184 7.02 10.55 24.39
CA ASP A 184 6.12 9.51 24.91
C ASP A 184 6.85 8.15 25.07
N ARG A 185 7.70 7.80 24.10
CA ARG A 185 8.51 6.57 24.19
C ARG A 185 9.50 6.61 25.34
N ASN A 186 10.20 7.74 25.50
CA ASN A 186 11.13 7.92 26.61
C ASN A 186 10.41 7.87 27.96
N GLU A 187 9.22 8.46 28.07
CA GLU A 187 8.43 8.42 29.30
C GLU A 187 7.97 6.98 29.63
N ILE A 188 7.54 6.21 28.63
CA ILE A 188 7.19 4.80 28.81
C ILE A 188 8.41 3.98 29.25
N GLU A 189 9.57 4.19 28.64
CA GLU A 189 10.81 3.51 29.03
C GLU A 189 11.21 3.87 30.46
N GLN A 190 11.12 5.13 30.84
CA GLN A 190 11.44 5.58 32.19
C GLN A 190 10.52 4.95 33.23
N ARG A 191 9.20 4.94 32.99
CA ARG A 191 8.22 4.25 33.85
C ARG A 191 8.51 2.75 33.96
N ARG A 192 8.99 2.10 32.89
CA ARG A 192 9.37 0.68 32.93
C ARG A 192 10.58 0.45 33.82
N VAL A 193 11.60 1.31 33.72
CA VAL A 193 12.80 1.24 34.56
C VAL A 193 12.42 1.42 36.03
N ASP A 194 11.59 2.42 36.35
CA ASP A 194 11.15 2.68 37.73
C ASP A 194 10.37 1.50 38.34
N LEU A 195 9.51 0.86 37.53
CA LEU A 195 8.77 -0.33 37.93
C LEU A 195 9.69 -1.54 38.16
N GLU A 196 10.71 -1.71 37.31
CA GLU A 196 11.68 -2.79 37.45
C GLU A 196 12.58 -2.58 38.68
N GLU A 197 13.02 -1.35 38.94
CA GLU A 197 13.79 -0.99 40.13
C GLU A 197 12.97 -1.24 41.41
N SER A 198 11.72 -0.76 41.45
CA SER A 198 10.81 -1.00 42.57
C SER A 198 10.58 -2.49 42.83
N ARG A 199 10.47 -3.29 41.75
CA ARG A 199 10.34 -4.74 41.86
C ARG A 199 11.60 -5.37 42.46
N LEU A 200 12.77 -5.03 41.94
CA LEU A 200 14.05 -5.56 42.44
C LEU A 200 14.29 -5.18 43.89
N GLU A 201 13.94 -3.95 44.29
CA GLU A 201 14.05 -3.51 45.68
C GLU A 201 13.11 -4.28 46.60
N SER A 202 11.88 -4.55 46.16
CA SER A 202 10.95 -5.41 46.90
C SER A 202 11.46 -6.85 47.04
N GLU A 203 12.13 -7.40 46.02
CA GLU A 203 12.72 -8.73 46.03
C GLU A 203 13.93 -8.78 46.98
N ARG A 204 14.77 -7.74 46.98
CA ARG A 204 15.91 -7.59 47.92
C ARG A 204 15.43 -7.51 49.37
N SER A 205 14.43 -6.67 49.64
CA SER A 205 13.85 -6.54 50.99
C SER A 205 13.30 -7.87 51.51
N LYS A 206 12.54 -8.61 50.68
CA LYS A 206 12.07 -9.96 51.02
C LYS A 206 13.21 -10.94 51.26
N ALA A 207 14.28 -10.88 50.46
CA ALA A 207 15.45 -11.74 50.62
C ALA A 207 16.21 -11.45 51.92
N GLU A 208 16.38 -10.17 52.27
CA GLU A 208 16.99 -9.73 53.52
C GLU A 208 16.17 -10.18 54.73
N GLU A 209 14.86 -10.00 54.70
CA GLU A 209 13.96 -10.45 55.77
C GLU A 209 14.04 -11.97 55.96
N ASN A 210 14.04 -12.73 54.86
CA ASN A 210 14.16 -14.18 54.91
C ASN A 210 15.53 -14.63 55.46
N ASN A 211 16.61 -13.94 55.09
CA ASN A 211 17.94 -14.19 55.65
C ASN A 211 18.00 -13.86 57.15
N LYS A 212 17.36 -12.78 57.60
CA LYS A 212 17.25 -12.42 59.02
C LYS A 212 16.54 -13.51 59.81
N ARG A 213 15.37 -13.96 59.34
CA ARG A 213 14.60 -15.06 59.96
C ARG A 213 15.42 -16.36 60.05
N LYS A 214 16.19 -16.69 59.00
CA LYS A 214 17.09 -17.86 59.01
C LYS A 214 18.20 -17.74 60.05
N ARG A 215 18.77 -16.54 60.24
CA ARG A 215 19.81 -16.29 61.25
C ARG A 215 19.25 -16.40 62.66
N GLU A 216 18.06 -15.84 62.92
CA GLU A 216 17.37 -15.95 64.21
C GLU A 216 17.04 -17.41 64.54
N ALA A 217 16.45 -18.15 63.60
CA ALA A 217 16.17 -19.58 63.77
C ALA A 217 17.44 -20.42 64.01
N ALA A 218 18.56 -20.07 63.39
CA ALA A 218 19.84 -20.73 63.63
C ALA A 218 20.41 -20.42 65.03
N ALA A 219 20.24 -19.18 65.52
CA ALA A 219 20.66 -18.78 66.86
C ALA A 219 19.82 -19.49 67.94
N GLU A 220 18.50 -19.58 67.78
CA GLU A 220 17.62 -20.33 68.68
C GLU A 220 18.00 -21.81 68.75
N ARG A 221 18.30 -22.44 67.60
CA ARG A 221 18.78 -23.84 67.58
C ARG A 221 20.11 -24.01 68.32
N ARG A 222 21.04 -23.05 68.20
CA ARG A 222 22.31 -23.09 68.94
C ARG A 222 22.10 -23.01 70.45
N LEU A 223 21.27 -22.08 70.91
CA LEU A 223 20.95 -21.93 72.34
C LEU A 223 20.27 -23.19 72.89
N GLY A 224 19.35 -23.80 72.14
CA GLY A 224 18.73 -25.08 72.51
C GLY A 224 19.76 -26.20 72.66
N MET A 225 20.74 -26.29 71.76
CA MET A 225 21.81 -27.28 71.81
C MET A 225 22.82 -27.01 72.95
N GLU A 226 23.12 -25.75 73.25
CA GLU A 226 23.97 -25.37 74.38
C GLU A 226 23.32 -25.69 75.72
N GLY A 227 22.01 -25.44 75.86
CA GLY A 227 21.24 -25.85 77.03
C GLY A 227 21.28 -27.37 77.24
N GLN A 228 21.13 -28.15 76.16
CA GLN A 228 21.28 -29.62 76.22
C GLN A 228 22.70 -30.05 76.62
N ARG A 229 23.74 -29.40 76.07
CA ARG A 229 25.14 -29.69 76.44
C ARG A 229 25.42 -29.40 77.91
N SER A 230 24.99 -28.23 78.39
CA SER A 230 25.15 -27.84 79.79
C SER A 230 24.45 -28.82 80.74
N MET A 231 23.24 -29.25 80.39
CA MET A 231 22.50 -30.25 81.17
C MET A 231 23.24 -31.61 81.22
N LEU A 232 23.82 -32.05 80.10
CA LEU A 232 24.62 -33.28 80.03
C LEU A 232 25.92 -33.18 80.84
N GLU A 233 26.58 -32.03 80.85
CA GLU A 233 27.74 -31.78 81.72
C GLU A 233 27.36 -31.84 83.20
N LEU A 234 26.24 -31.23 83.58
CA LEU A 234 25.76 -31.27 84.96
C LEU A 234 25.45 -32.71 85.42
N ILE A 235 24.84 -33.52 84.55
CA ILE A 235 24.59 -34.94 84.80
C ILE A 235 25.91 -35.71 84.97
N ARG A 236 26.94 -35.41 84.16
CA ARG A 236 28.27 -36.02 84.30
C ARG A 236 28.92 -35.65 85.63
N GLU A 237 28.88 -34.39 86.03
CA GLU A 237 29.47 -33.94 87.30
C GLU A 237 28.78 -34.57 88.51
N LEU A 238 27.44 -34.66 88.48
CA LEU A 238 26.68 -35.31 89.55
C LEU A 238 27.01 -36.81 89.65
N ARG A 239 27.25 -37.48 88.52
CA ARG A 239 27.62 -38.90 88.50
C ARG A 239 29.05 -39.17 89.00
N HIS A 240 29.95 -38.18 88.94
CA HIS A 240 31.32 -38.31 89.46
C HIS A 240 31.47 -38.00 90.95
N LYS A 241 30.48 -37.35 91.58
CA LYS A 241 30.47 -37.00 93.01
C LYS A 241 29.74 -38.03 93.90
N SER A 242 29.10 -39.02 93.29
CA SER A 242 28.51 -40.20 93.95
C SER A 242 29.44 -41.39 93.88
#